data_AF-A0A8C3I0T7-F1
#
_entry.id   AF-A0A8C3I0T7-F1
#
_cell.length_a   1.000
_cell.length_b   1.000
_cell.length_c   1.000
_cell.angle_alpha   90.00
_cell.angle_beta   90.00
_cell.angle_gamma   90.00
#
_symmetry.space_group_name_H-M   'P 1'
#
loop_
_entity.id
_entity.type
_entity.pdbx_description
1 polymer ?
#
loop_
_entity_poly.entity_id
_entity_poly.type
_entity_poly.pdbx_seq_one_letter_code
_entity_poly.pdbx_strand_id
1 'polypeptide(L)'
;MSRDETVCKYCGVSYLILHEFKLMEDKVKAMEKEMKFYEGSVEREKRLQAQLQCLSRDFEQCTADSESKTERINNLTVQLKDKQNELQNLNEALRCFQEEKEVAYKKLQLFRKRLENHRLTLSKTLSLLPFIRRELVSIKEIASNKIDNWTLLREEIVLQIKTISKDASTEVSRLNQRLAEFQTDKVSLQEEVKHLKLVSDAVELKSQQLQTSLQQENELQNRCHELQKETLEVWDHWRSFMSMGVVLMQESCKVFSLVVINEGPYNAEYHFSTDLANQVETIGLKFQKATAEMGHYKKLLMMKSKEVDICQSELQKLEYENGMSKSRFISELFIFYIQMMREIKLFLFLFILILLFFFNHRSFGTCNLYFFLLYLNDHSS
;
A
#
# COMPACT_ATOMS: atom_id res chain seq x y z
N MET A 1 56.78 133.21 107.44
CA MET A 1 56.58 132.82 108.85
C MET A 1 57.96 132.63 109.48
N SER A 2 58.17 133.12 110.71
CA SER A 2 59.49 133.15 111.37
C SER A 2 59.98 131.74 111.73
N ARG A 3 61.31 131.51 111.70
CA ARG A 3 61.92 130.16 111.73
C ARG A 3 61.75 129.39 113.05
N ASP A 4 61.39 130.07 114.14
CA ASP A 4 61.32 129.47 115.49
C ASP A 4 59.99 128.78 115.81
N GLU A 5 58.98 128.89 114.94
CA GLU A 5 57.68 128.21 115.13
C GLU A 5 57.60 126.84 114.43
N THR A 6 58.57 126.53 113.57
CA THR A 6 58.56 125.29 112.76
C THR A 6 59.53 124.23 113.26
N VAL A 7 60.11 124.35 114.46
CA VAL A 7 61.08 123.38 114.99
C VAL A 7 60.63 122.88 116.35
N CYS A 8 60.53 121.56 116.52
CA CYS A 8 60.05 120.97 117.77
C CYS A 8 61.07 121.19 118.91
N LYS A 9 60.65 121.87 119.98
CA LYS A 9 61.49 122.21 121.15
C LYS A 9 62.14 121.01 121.87
N TYR A 10 61.61 119.79 121.71
CA TYR A 10 62.08 118.62 122.46
C TYR A 10 63.01 117.69 121.65
N CYS A 11 62.92 117.68 120.32
CA CYS A 11 63.74 116.78 119.49
C CYS A 11 64.56 117.50 118.40
N GLY A 12 64.43 118.82 118.23
CA GLY A 12 65.29 119.62 117.34
C GLY A 12 65.07 119.40 115.85
N VAL A 13 64.09 118.56 115.45
CA VAL A 13 63.77 118.30 114.04
C VAL A 13 62.80 119.38 113.54
N SER A 14 63.08 119.92 112.35
CA SER A 14 62.18 120.84 111.64
C SER A 14 60.89 120.12 111.26
N TYR A 15 59.73 120.72 111.57
CA TYR A 15 58.39 120.25 111.19
C TYR A 15 58.30 119.97 109.69
N LEU A 16 59.08 120.67 108.85
CA LEU A 16 59.17 120.42 107.41
C LEU A 16 59.78 119.05 107.10
N ILE A 17 60.88 118.69 107.75
CA ILE A 17 61.55 117.39 107.57
C ILE A 17 60.63 116.26 108.06
N LEU A 18 59.98 116.44 109.22
CA LEU A 18 59.02 115.46 109.74
C LEU A 18 57.79 115.30 108.82
N HIS A 19 57.27 116.40 108.27
CA HIS A 19 56.16 116.38 107.30
C HIS A 19 56.56 115.70 106.00
N GLU A 20 57.77 115.94 105.49
CA GLU A 20 58.29 115.27 104.28
C GLU A 20 58.47 113.77 104.48
N PHE A 21 59.01 113.34 105.62
CA PHE A 21 59.07 111.91 105.97
C PHE A 21 57.68 111.30 106.12
N LYS A 22 56.71 112.02 106.70
CA LYS A 22 55.32 111.56 106.81
C LYS A 22 54.66 111.41 105.45
N LEU A 23 54.83 112.40 104.58
CA LEU A 23 54.34 112.37 103.19
C LEU A 23 54.95 111.20 102.42
N MET A 24 56.24 110.93 102.62
CA MET A 24 56.94 109.83 101.97
C MET A 24 56.48 108.47 102.53
N GLU A 25 56.27 108.36 103.84
CA GLU A 25 55.70 107.18 104.49
C GLU A 25 54.28 106.90 103.94
N ASP A 26 53.44 107.93 103.82
CA ASP A 26 52.07 107.78 103.30
C ASP A 26 52.07 107.43 101.80
N LYS A 27 53.00 107.98 101.00
CA LYS A 27 53.22 107.58 99.60
C LYS A 27 53.71 106.14 99.47
N VAL A 28 54.64 105.70 100.31
CA VAL A 28 55.11 104.31 100.34
C VAL A 28 53.97 103.38 100.72
N LYS A 29 53.16 103.73 101.74
CA LYS A 29 51.96 102.95 102.10
C LYS A 29 50.91 102.90 100.98
N ALA A 30 50.74 104.00 100.22
CA ALA A 30 49.85 104.02 99.06
C ALA A 30 50.39 103.12 97.93
N MET A 31 51.68 103.21 97.64
CA MET A 31 52.35 102.41 96.61
C MET A 31 52.40 100.92 96.98
N GLU A 32 52.59 100.58 98.25
CA GLU A 32 52.49 99.20 98.75
C GLU A 32 51.08 98.63 98.59
N LYS A 33 50.03 99.44 98.77
CA LYS A 33 48.64 99.02 98.52
C LYS A 33 48.40 98.78 97.02
N GLU A 34 48.89 99.66 96.14
CA GLU A 34 48.80 99.48 94.69
C GLU A 34 49.60 98.25 94.22
N MET A 35 50.81 98.05 94.73
CA MET A 35 51.65 96.90 94.37
C MET A 35 50.99 95.58 94.76
N LYS A 36 50.39 95.49 95.96
CA LYS A 36 49.58 94.32 96.36
C LYS A 36 48.36 94.09 95.46
N PHE A 37 47.72 95.16 94.98
CA PHE A 37 46.62 95.05 94.02
C PHE A 37 47.08 94.53 92.65
N TYR A 38 48.22 95.02 92.14
CA TYR A 38 48.79 94.57 90.87
C TYR A 38 49.27 93.13 90.95
N GLU A 39 49.92 92.72 92.04
CA GLU A 39 50.32 91.34 92.29
C GLU A 39 49.09 90.40 92.25
N GLY A 40 48.00 90.78 92.92
CA GLY A 40 46.73 90.05 92.85
C GLY A 40 46.11 90.02 91.44
N SER A 41 46.35 91.05 90.62
CA SER A 41 45.89 91.10 89.22
C SER A 41 46.69 90.17 88.31
N VAL A 42 48.02 90.13 88.48
CA VAL A 42 48.90 89.19 87.77
C VAL A 42 48.50 87.75 88.08
N GLU A 43 48.21 87.43 89.35
CA GLU A 43 47.76 86.09 89.72
C GLU A 43 46.37 85.74 89.17
N ARG A 44 45.46 86.71 89.03
CA ARG A 44 44.18 86.50 88.32
C ARG A 44 44.41 86.22 86.84
N GLU A 45 45.27 86.98 86.18
CA GLU A 45 45.57 86.80 84.75
C GLU A 45 46.20 85.44 84.48
N LYS A 46 47.17 85.01 85.31
CA LYS A 46 47.75 83.67 85.23
C LYS A 46 46.68 82.58 85.36
N ARG A 47 45.74 82.72 86.29
CA ARG A 47 44.62 81.77 86.45
C ARG A 47 43.70 81.77 85.23
N LEU A 48 43.34 82.94 84.71
CA LEU A 48 42.50 83.06 83.51
C LEU A 48 43.19 82.45 82.29
N GLN A 49 44.49 82.68 82.12
CA GLN A 49 45.26 82.12 81.02
C GLN A 49 45.35 80.59 81.12
N ALA A 50 45.54 80.04 82.31
CA ALA A 50 45.49 78.59 82.54
C ALA A 50 44.08 78.01 82.26
N GLN A 51 43.01 78.71 82.63
CA GLN A 51 41.64 78.32 82.32
C GLN A 51 41.37 78.34 80.81
N LEU A 52 41.80 79.39 80.11
CA LEU A 52 41.73 79.51 78.65
C LEU A 52 42.48 78.36 77.95
N GLN A 53 43.68 78.02 78.42
CA GLN A 53 44.45 76.90 77.87
C GLN A 53 43.79 75.53 78.15
N CYS A 54 43.11 75.38 79.29
CA CYS A 54 42.31 74.18 79.57
C CYS A 54 41.12 74.09 78.61
N LEU A 55 40.34 75.17 78.52
CA LEU A 55 39.17 75.27 77.63
C LEU A 55 39.53 75.06 76.15
N SER A 56 40.66 75.61 75.68
CA SER A 56 41.12 75.41 74.30
C SER A 56 41.41 73.94 74.00
N ARG A 57 42.09 73.25 74.93
CA ARG A 57 42.35 71.80 74.79
C ARG A 57 41.07 70.99 74.80
N ASP A 58 40.13 71.32 75.68
CA ASP A 58 38.83 70.65 75.73
C ASP A 58 38.04 70.86 74.44
N PHE A 59 38.10 72.07 73.86
CA PHE A 59 37.47 72.39 72.58
C PHE A 59 38.11 71.64 71.40
N GLU A 60 39.44 71.59 71.32
CA GLU A 60 40.16 70.81 70.31
C GLU A 60 39.83 69.32 70.40
N GLN A 61 39.79 68.76 71.62
CA GLN A 61 39.42 67.37 71.86
C GLN A 61 37.96 67.09 71.44
N CYS A 62 37.04 67.99 71.76
CA CYS A 62 35.64 67.89 71.37
C CYS A 62 35.48 67.97 69.85
N THR A 63 36.25 68.84 69.20
CA THR A 63 36.25 69.00 67.73
C THR A 63 36.71 67.70 67.06
N ALA A 64 37.85 67.14 67.49
CA ALA A 64 38.37 65.88 66.96
C ALA A 64 37.43 64.69 67.18
N ASP A 65 36.77 64.61 68.35
CA ASP A 65 35.76 63.58 68.62
C ASP A 65 34.52 63.75 67.72
N SER A 66 34.08 65.00 67.48
CA SER A 66 32.96 65.29 66.58
C SER A 66 33.28 64.94 65.11
N GLU A 67 34.50 65.19 64.66
CA GLU A 67 34.98 64.83 63.32
C GLU A 67 35.04 63.31 63.16
N SER A 68 35.61 62.59 64.13
CA SER A 68 35.66 61.13 64.16
C SER A 68 34.26 60.50 64.13
N LYS A 69 33.31 61.06 64.91
CA LYS A 69 31.91 60.61 64.91
C LYS A 69 31.24 60.88 63.56
N THR A 70 31.46 62.04 62.96
CA THR A 70 30.95 62.40 61.63
C THR A 70 31.46 61.43 60.56
N GLU A 71 32.75 61.13 60.56
CA GLU A 71 33.37 60.19 59.61
C GLU A 71 32.78 58.78 59.77
N ARG A 72 32.58 58.32 61.01
CA ARG A 72 31.94 57.04 61.29
C ARG A 72 30.48 56.99 60.81
N ILE A 73 29.73 58.08 60.99
CA ILE A 73 28.35 58.21 60.49
C ILE A 73 28.33 58.17 58.96
N ASN A 74 29.24 58.87 58.29
CA ASN A 74 29.34 58.86 56.83
C ASN A 74 29.64 57.45 56.30
N ASN A 75 30.60 56.74 56.90
CA ASN A 75 30.92 55.36 56.53
C ASN A 75 29.71 54.42 56.72
N LEU A 76 29.04 54.49 57.87
CA LEU A 76 27.83 53.69 58.13
C LEU A 76 26.69 54.04 57.15
N THR A 77 26.56 55.31 56.75
CA THR A 77 25.55 55.77 55.79
C THR A 77 25.78 55.16 54.41
N VAL A 78 27.04 55.10 53.97
CA VAL A 78 27.41 54.43 52.70
C VAL A 78 27.10 52.93 52.79
N GLN A 79 27.54 52.25 53.85
CA GLN A 79 27.25 50.81 54.02
C GLN A 79 25.75 50.50 54.06
N LEU A 80 24.96 51.34 54.74
CA LEU A 80 23.51 51.19 54.78
C LEU A 80 22.90 51.33 53.38
N LYS A 81 23.40 52.29 52.59
CA LYS A 81 22.93 52.50 51.22
C LYS A 81 23.30 51.34 50.30
N ASP A 82 24.50 50.79 50.45
CA ASP A 82 24.92 49.60 49.71
C ASP A 82 24.03 48.39 50.05
N LYS A 83 23.76 48.17 51.34
CA LYS A 83 22.84 47.10 51.79
C LYS A 83 21.40 47.31 51.31
N GLN A 84 20.95 48.56 51.23
CA GLN A 84 19.63 48.88 50.68
C GLN A 84 19.56 48.58 49.18
N ASN A 85 20.62 48.88 48.42
CA ASN A 85 20.71 48.56 47.00
C ASN A 85 20.77 47.03 46.77
N GLU A 86 21.54 46.30 47.58
CA GLU A 86 21.58 44.83 47.55
C GLU A 86 20.19 44.22 47.77
N LEU A 87 19.45 44.70 48.78
CA LEU A 87 18.08 44.24 49.05
C LEU A 87 17.11 44.54 47.90
N GLN A 88 17.24 45.69 47.25
CA GLN A 88 16.43 46.03 46.10
C GLN A 88 16.71 45.08 44.92
N ASN A 89 17.98 44.83 44.61
CA ASN A 89 18.38 43.90 43.56
C ASN A 89 17.89 42.47 43.83
N LEU A 90 17.99 42.00 45.08
CA LEU A 90 17.48 40.69 45.48
C LEU A 90 15.96 40.59 45.34
N ASN A 91 15.22 41.65 45.68
CA ASN A 91 13.77 41.69 45.49
C ASN A 91 13.38 41.66 44.01
N GLU A 92 14.12 42.35 43.15
CA GLU A 92 13.89 42.30 41.69
C GLU A 92 14.16 40.90 41.14
N ALA A 93 15.27 40.26 41.56
CA ALA A 93 15.59 38.88 41.18
C ALA A 93 14.51 37.90 41.66
N LEU A 94 14.02 38.05 42.89
CA LEU A 94 12.94 37.22 43.44
C LEU A 94 11.66 37.33 42.60
N ARG A 95 11.30 38.54 42.18
CA ARG A 95 10.15 38.77 41.29
C ARG A 95 10.33 38.07 39.94
N CYS A 96 11.50 38.18 39.32
CA CYS A 96 11.81 37.48 38.07
C CYS A 96 11.67 35.96 38.23
N PHE A 97 12.25 35.38 39.28
CA PHE A 97 12.12 33.94 39.54
C PHE A 97 10.67 33.50 39.76
N GLN A 98 9.86 34.35 40.38
CA GLN A 98 8.45 34.05 40.59
C GLN A 98 7.66 34.04 39.28
N GLU A 99 7.96 34.95 38.35
CA GLU A 99 7.38 34.95 37.01
C GLU A 99 7.80 33.72 36.20
N GLU A 100 9.09 33.34 36.22
CA GLU A 100 9.60 32.14 35.56
C GLU A 100 8.93 30.87 36.08
N LYS A 101 8.74 30.77 37.41
CA LYS A 101 8.02 29.67 38.05
C LYS A 101 6.58 29.58 37.53
N GLU A 102 5.87 30.69 37.43
CA GLU A 102 4.50 30.71 36.91
C GLU A 102 4.43 30.29 35.43
N VAL A 103 5.39 30.72 34.60
CA VAL A 103 5.50 30.29 33.21
C VAL A 103 5.77 28.78 33.11
N ALA A 104 6.71 28.27 33.91
CA ALA A 104 7.02 26.84 33.98
C ALA A 104 5.79 26.02 34.43
N TYR A 105 5.05 26.51 35.43
CA TYR A 105 3.84 25.87 35.92
C TYR A 105 2.73 25.80 34.85
N LYS A 106 2.51 26.90 34.11
CA LYS A 106 1.57 26.92 32.98
C LYS A 106 1.95 25.92 31.89
N LYS A 107 3.24 25.81 31.55
CA LYS A 107 3.75 24.81 30.60
C LYS A 107 3.49 23.39 31.08
N LEU A 108 3.75 23.11 32.36
CA LEU A 108 3.49 21.79 32.95
C LEU A 108 2.00 21.42 32.88
N GLN A 109 1.10 22.35 33.14
CA GLN A 109 -0.34 22.11 33.02
C GLN A 109 -0.76 21.77 31.57
N LEU A 110 -0.19 22.44 30.57
CA LEU A 110 -0.43 22.12 29.16
C LEU A 110 0.06 20.71 28.81
N PHE A 111 1.25 20.33 29.26
CA PHE A 111 1.76 18.97 29.06
C PHE A 111 0.88 17.91 29.74
N ARG A 112 0.39 18.19 30.95
CA ARG A 112 -0.53 17.29 31.66
C ARG A 112 -1.82 17.07 30.87
N LYS A 113 -2.43 18.13 30.35
CA LYS A 113 -3.63 18.04 29.50
C LYS A 113 -3.36 17.23 28.23
N ARG A 114 -2.22 17.47 27.57
CA ARG A 114 -1.81 16.72 26.37
C ARG A 114 -1.61 15.23 26.67
N LEU A 115 -0.95 14.90 27.77
CA LEU A 115 -0.72 13.53 28.20
C LEU A 115 -2.05 12.80 28.45
N GLU A 116 -3.00 13.46 29.12
CA GLU A 116 -4.32 12.88 29.37
C GLU A 116 -5.09 12.62 28.07
N ASN A 117 -5.02 13.53 27.10
CA ASN A 117 -5.61 13.32 25.77
C ASN A 117 -4.98 12.13 25.04
N HIS A 118 -3.65 11.98 25.11
CA HIS A 118 -2.97 10.81 24.53
C HIS A 118 -3.40 9.52 25.24
N ARG A 119 -3.51 9.53 26.58
CA ARG A 119 -3.98 8.39 27.37
C ARG A 119 -5.40 7.95 26.96
N LEU A 120 -6.31 8.91 26.80
CA LEU A 120 -7.68 8.65 26.35
C LEU A 120 -7.72 8.10 24.92
N THR A 121 -6.92 8.68 24.02
CA THR A 121 -6.83 8.22 22.62
C THR A 121 -6.32 6.78 22.57
N LEU A 122 -5.23 6.49 23.28
CA LEU A 122 -4.65 5.15 23.37
C LEU A 122 -5.66 4.15 23.95
N SER A 123 -6.40 4.53 24.99
CA SER A 123 -7.45 3.67 25.58
C SER A 123 -8.56 3.34 24.56
N LYS A 124 -8.99 4.31 23.75
CA LYS A 124 -9.97 4.08 22.68
C LYS A 124 -9.41 3.18 21.58
N THR A 125 -8.17 3.38 21.17
CA THR A 125 -7.53 2.52 20.16
C THR A 125 -7.38 1.08 20.68
N LEU A 126 -6.97 0.93 21.94
CA LEU A 126 -6.85 -0.38 22.60
C LEU A 126 -8.19 -1.09 22.72
N SER A 127 -9.31 -0.37 22.91
CA SER A 127 -10.64 -0.99 22.95
C SER A 127 -11.16 -1.46 21.59
N LEU A 128 -10.66 -0.87 20.49
CA LEU A 128 -11.00 -1.29 19.12
C LEU A 128 -10.17 -2.50 18.65
N LEU A 129 -8.98 -2.70 19.19
CA LEU A 129 -8.07 -3.77 18.78
C LEU A 129 -8.69 -5.19 18.88
N PRO A 130 -9.43 -5.56 19.94
CA PRO A 130 -10.10 -6.85 20.03
C PRO A 130 -11.16 -7.04 18.94
N PHE A 131 -11.87 -5.98 18.55
CA PHE A 131 -12.85 -6.04 17.47
C PHE A 131 -12.17 -6.37 16.15
N ILE A 132 -11.13 -5.62 15.78
CA ILE A 132 -10.35 -5.88 14.56
C ILE A 132 -9.78 -7.30 14.57
N ARG A 133 -9.28 -7.76 15.72
CA ARG A 133 -8.78 -9.14 15.86
C ARG A 133 -9.87 -10.19 15.60
N ARG A 134 -11.10 -9.98 16.09
CA ARG A 134 -12.22 -10.90 15.84
C ARG A 134 -12.60 -10.93 14.36
N GLU A 135 -12.73 -9.77 13.72
CA GLU A 135 -13.02 -9.68 12.29
C GLU A 135 -11.96 -10.40 11.45
N LEU A 136 -10.67 -10.21 11.79
CA LEU A 136 -9.57 -10.87 11.09
C LEU A 136 -9.61 -12.41 11.24
N VAL A 137 -9.99 -12.92 12.41
CA VAL A 137 -10.19 -14.37 12.63
C VAL A 137 -11.37 -14.87 11.79
N SER A 138 -12.49 -14.16 11.77
CA SER A 138 -13.66 -14.53 10.96
C SER A 138 -13.34 -14.56 9.47
N ILE A 139 -12.65 -13.53 8.95
CA ILE A 139 -12.20 -13.49 7.55
C ILE A 139 -11.28 -14.68 7.25
N LYS A 140 -10.34 -15.00 8.15
CA LYS A 140 -9.44 -16.15 7.99
C LYS A 140 -10.22 -17.45 7.90
N GLU A 141 -11.21 -17.67 8.77
CA GLU A 141 -12.05 -18.88 8.76
C GLU A 141 -12.85 -19.00 7.46
N ILE A 142 -13.46 -17.91 7.00
CA ILE A 142 -14.19 -17.87 5.72
C ILE A 142 -13.25 -18.22 4.56
N ALA A 143 -12.06 -17.62 4.52
CA ALA A 143 -11.07 -17.86 3.48
C ALA A 143 -10.60 -19.33 3.48
N SER A 144 -10.27 -19.88 4.66
CA SER A 144 -9.92 -21.29 4.82
C SER A 144 -11.02 -22.21 4.27
N ASN A 145 -12.28 -22.00 4.69
CA ASN A 145 -13.41 -22.81 4.23
C ASN A 145 -13.59 -22.73 2.70
N LYS A 146 -13.37 -21.56 2.09
CA LYS A 146 -13.46 -21.40 0.63
C LYS A 146 -12.34 -22.12 -0.10
N ILE A 147 -11.12 -22.10 0.44
CA ILE A 147 -9.96 -22.83 -0.11
C ILE A 147 -10.20 -24.34 -0.04
N ASP A 148 -10.75 -24.84 1.07
CA ASP A 148 -11.06 -26.25 1.22
C ASP A 148 -12.15 -26.69 0.22
N ASN A 149 -13.22 -25.91 0.09
CA ASN A 149 -14.27 -26.16 -0.90
C ASN A 149 -13.74 -26.15 -2.34
N TRP A 150 -12.87 -25.20 -2.69
CA TRP A 150 -12.23 -25.15 -4.00
C TRP A 150 -11.34 -26.36 -4.24
N THR A 151 -10.65 -26.84 -3.21
CA THR A 151 -9.80 -28.04 -3.27
C THR A 151 -10.64 -29.28 -3.55
N LEU A 152 -11.76 -29.46 -2.85
CA LEU A 152 -12.69 -30.57 -3.09
C LEU A 152 -13.27 -30.52 -4.51
N LEU A 153 -13.72 -29.35 -4.96
CA LEU A 153 -14.25 -29.17 -6.31
C LEU A 153 -13.20 -29.47 -7.39
N ARG A 154 -11.95 -29.01 -7.18
CA ARG A 154 -10.84 -29.29 -8.09
C ARG A 154 -10.59 -30.80 -8.20
N GLU A 155 -10.58 -31.51 -7.07
CA GLU A 155 -10.38 -32.97 -7.04
C GLU A 155 -11.50 -33.72 -7.76
N GLU A 156 -12.75 -33.32 -7.55
CA GLU A 156 -13.91 -33.87 -8.25
C GLU A 156 -13.83 -33.63 -9.76
N ILE A 157 -13.51 -32.41 -10.20
CA ILE A 157 -13.34 -32.10 -11.62
C ILE A 157 -12.22 -32.94 -12.24
N VAL A 158 -11.08 -33.09 -11.56
CA VAL A 158 -9.97 -33.94 -12.05
C VAL A 158 -10.40 -35.39 -12.18
N LEU A 159 -11.17 -35.91 -11.23
CA LEU A 159 -11.70 -37.27 -11.29
C LEU A 159 -12.66 -37.44 -12.46
N GLN A 160 -13.58 -36.49 -12.67
CA GLN A 160 -14.52 -36.51 -13.79
C GLN A 160 -13.78 -36.45 -15.13
N ILE A 161 -12.79 -35.56 -15.28
CA ILE A 161 -11.95 -35.49 -16.49
C ILE A 161 -11.26 -36.82 -16.75
N LYS A 162 -10.71 -37.46 -15.71
CA LYS A 162 -10.03 -38.76 -15.84
C LYS A 162 -10.99 -39.85 -16.30
N THR A 163 -12.21 -39.89 -15.77
CA THR A 163 -13.25 -40.84 -16.18
C THR A 163 -13.68 -40.60 -17.62
N ILE A 164 -14.04 -39.36 -17.97
CA ILE A 164 -14.43 -38.98 -19.34
C ILE A 164 -13.31 -39.30 -20.34
N SER A 165 -12.07 -38.99 -20.00
CA SER A 165 -10.91 -39.27 -20.86
C SER A 165 -10.71 -40.78 -21.07
N LYS A 166 -10.91 -41.59 -20.03
CA LYS A 166 -10.85 -43.05 -20.13
C LYS A 166 -11.96 -43.57 -21.04
N ASP A 167 -13.20 -43.13 -20.85
CA ASP A 167 -14.37 -43.55 -21.63
C ASP A 167 -14.24 -43.11 -23.10
N ALA A 168 -13.74 -41.90 -23.36
CA ALA A 168 -13.45 -41.44 -24.71
C ALA A 168 -12.35 -42.30 -25.37
N SER A 169 -11.32 -42.69 -24.62
CA SER A 169 -10.23 -43.53 -25.13
C SER A 169 -10.71 -44.94 -25.49
N THR A 170 -11.58 -45.54 -24.67
CA THR A 170 -12.16 -46.86 -24.96
C THR A 170 -13.10 -46.80 -26.16
N GLU A 171 -13.90 -45.74 -26.27
CA GLU A 171 -14.81 -45.53 -27.40
C GLU A 171 -14.04 -45.29 -28.71
N VAL A 172 -12.99 -44.46 -28.70
CA VAL A 172 -12.12 -44.27 -29.88
C VAL A 172 -11.48 -45.59 -30.29
N SER A 173 -11.01 -46.38 -29.34
CA SER A 173 -10.43 -47.71 -29.63
C SER A 173 -11.45 -48.64 -30.29
N ARG A 174 -12.69 -48.66 -29.77
CA ARG A 174 -13.81 -49.44 -30.32
C ARG A 174 -14.19 -49.01 -31.74
N LEU A 175 -14.25 -47.69 -31.99
CA LEU A 175 -14.55 -47.15 -33.32
C LEU A 175 -13.44 -47.47 -34.32
N ASN A 176 -12.17 -47.38 -33.91
CA ASN A 176 -11.03 -47.76 -34.75
C ASN A 176 -11.05 -49.25 -35.12
N GLN A 177 -11.42 -50.13 -34.18
CA GLN A 177 -11.59 -51.56 -34.47
C GLN A 177 -12.67 -51.78 -35.52
N ARG A 178 -13.86 -51.19 -35.34
CA ARG A 178 -14.95 -51.30 -36.32
C ARG A 178 -14.56 -50.75 -37.68
N LEU A 179 -13.82 -49.65 -37.71
CA LEU A 179 -13.33 -49.08 -38.96
C LEU A 179 -12.40 -50.04 -39.69
N ALA A 180 -11.51 -50.75 -38.98
CA ALA A 180 -10.62 -51.75 -39.57
C ALA A 180 -11.40 -52.97 -40.11
N GLU A 181 -12.43 -53.42 -39.40
CA GLU A 181 -13.36 -54.47 -39.87
C GLU A 181 -14.04 -54.03 -41.17
N PHE A 182 -14.69 -52.85 -41.18
CA PHE A 182 -15.31 -52.31 -42.39
C PHE A 182 -14.33 -52.10 -43.56
N GLN A 183 -13.09 -51.71 -43.29
CA GLN A 183 -12.06 -51.59 -44.32
C GLN A 183 -11.70 -52.94 -44.93
N THR A 184 -11.63 -54.00 -44.12
CA THR A 184 -11.37 -55.37 -44.59
C THR A 184 -12.51 -55.89 -45.46
N ASP A 185 -13.75 -55.72 -44.99
CA ASP A 185 -14.95 -56.11 -45.74
C ASP A 185 -15.04 -55.36 -47.07
N LYS A 186 -14.75 -54.05 -47.07
CA LYS A 186 -14.70 -53.25 -48.29
C LYS A 186 -13.69 -53.82 -49.30
N VAL A 187 -12.48 -54.20 -48.86
CA VAL A 187 -11.47 -54.78 -49.75
C VAL A 187 -11.93 -56.14 -50.28
N SER A 188 -12.51 -56.98 -49.43
CA SER A 188 -13.06 -58.29 -49.84
C SER A 188 -14.15 -58.15 -50.90
N LEU A 189 -15.15 -57.27 -50.64
CA LEU A 189 -16.23 -56.98 -51.58
C LEU A 189 -15.69 -56.36 -52.88
N GLN A 190 -14.69 -55.49 -52.81
CA GLN A 190 -14.04 -54.95 -54.02
C GLN A 190 -13.40 -56.06 -54.86
N GLU A 191 -12.79 -57.07 -54.23
CA GLU A 191 -12.18 -58.20 -54.94
C GLU A 191 -13.24 -59.13 -55.54
N GLU A 192 -14.33 -59.39 -54.80
CA GLU A 192 -15.47 -60.16 -55.30
C GLU A 192 -16.14 -59.47 -56.50
N VAL A 193 -16.33 -58.15 -56.45
CA VAL A 193 -16.85 -57.36 -57.58
C VAL A 193 -15.92 -57.46 -58.80
N LYS A 194 -14.59 -57.41 -58.61
CA LYS A 194 -13.65 -57.62 -59.72
C LYS A 194 -13.78 -59.02 -60.31
N HIS A 195 -13.90 -60.05 -59.48
CA HIS A 195 -14.07 -61.43 -59.93
C HIS A 195 -15.39 -61.61 -60.70
N LEU A 196 -16.51 -61.13 -60.15
CA LEU A 196 -17.81 -61.18 -60.81
C LEU A 196 -17.79 -60.44 -62.14
N LYS A 197 -17.07 -59.31 -62.24
CA LYS A 197 -16.88 -58.60 -63.50
C LYS A 197 -16.14 -59.45 -64.53
N LEU A 198 -15.04 -60.10 -64.15
CA LEU A 198 -14.31 -61.02 -65.05
C LEU A 198 -15.18 -62.21 -65.50
N VAL A 199 -15.99 -62.78 -64.60
CA VAL A 199 -16.93 -63.86 -64.94
C VAL A 199 -18.01 -63.36 -65.90
N SER A 200 -18.57 -62.17 -65.65
CA SER A 200 -19.55 -61.54 -66.55
C SER A 200 -18.98 -61.36 -67.95
N ASP A 201 -17.77 -60.79 -68.07
CA ASP A 201 -17.09 -60.60 -69.35
C ASP A 201 -16.85 -61.94 -70.08
N ALA A 202 -16.51 -63.00 -69.34
CA ALA A 202 -16.32 -64.35 -69.90
C ALA A 202 -17.64 -65.00 -70.37
N VAL A 203 -18.73 -64.82 -69.63
CA VAL A 203 -20.07 -65.30 -70.01
C VAL A 203 -20.56 -64.56 -71.24
N GLU A 204 -20.36 -63.24 -71.30
CA GLU A 204 -20.70 -62.44 -72.47
C GLU A 204 -19.95 -62.91 -73.72
N LEU A 205 -18.63 -63.16 -73.61
CA LEU A 205 -17.84 -63.75 -74.68
C LEU A 205 -18.35 -65.14 -75.10
N LYS A 206 -18.73 -65.99 -74.14
CA LYS A 206 -19.30 -67.32 -74.41
C LYS A 206 -20.67 -67.22 -75.09
N SER A 207 -21.50 -66.27 -74.70
CA SER A 207 -22.79 -66.00 -75.32
C SER A 207 -22.63 -65.57 -76.79
N GLN A 208 -21.67 -64.68 -77.07
CA GLN A 208 -21.31 -64.30 -78.44
C GLN A 208 -20.82 -65.50 -79.26
N GLN A 209 -19.99 -66.39 -78.69
CA GLN A 209 -19.56 -67.64 -79.34
C GLN A 209 -20.76 -68.55 -79.67
N LEU A 210 -21.67 -68.75 -78.72
CA LEU A 210 -22.88 -69.57 -78.91
C LEU A 210 -23.82 -68.98 -79.97
N GLN A 211 -24.01 -67.66 -79.97
CA GLN A 211 -24.81 -66.99 -80.99
C GLN A 211 -24.22 -67.15 -82.39
N THR A 212 -22.89 -67.12 -82.51
CA THR A 212 -22.19 -67.42 -83.78
C THR A 212 -22.39 -68.88 -84.20
N SER A 213 -22.28 -69.82 -83.25
CA SER A 213 -22.53 -71.24 -83.49
C SER A 213 -23.98 -71.53 -83.88
N LEU A 214 -24.94 -70.83 -83.28
CA LEU A 214 -26.37 -70.93 -83.62
C LEU A 214 -26.65 -70.38 -85.03
N GLN A 215 -25.98 -69.31 -85.44
CA GLN A 215 -26.05 -68.83 -86.82
C GLN A 215 -25.52 -69.88 -87.80
N GLN A 216 -24.40 -70.51 -87.48
CA GLN A 216 -23.86 -71.62 -88.28
C GLN A 216 -24.80 -72.83 -88.34
N GLU A 217 -25.43 -73.19 -87.22
CA GLU A 217 -26.44 -74.25 -87.18
C GLU A 217 -27.64 -73.93 -88.06
N ASN A 218 -28.19 -72.72 -87.98
CA ASN A 218 -29.28 -72.27 -88.85
C ASN A 218 -28.88 -72.32 -90.33
N GLU A 219 -27.64 -71.95 -90.66
CA GLU A 219 -27.11 -72.01 -92.02
C GLU A 219 -26.98 -73.45 -92.53
N LEU A 220 -26.53 -74.38 -91.68
CA LEU A 220 -26.52 -75.82 -91.97
C LEU A 220 -27.93 -76.40 -92.08
N GLN A 221 -28.86 -75.97 -91.22
CA GLN A 221 -30.25 -76.40 -91.26
C GLN A 221 -30.94 -75.94 -92.54
N ASN A 222 -30.69 -74.69 -92.97
CA ASN A 222 -31.15 -74.18 -94.25
C ASN A 222 -30.57 -74.98 -95.42
N ARG A 223 -29.27 -75.32 -95.39
CA ARG A 223 -28.66 -76.23 -96.37
C ARG A 223 -29.32 -77.61 -96.40
N CYS A 224 -29.64 -78.19 -95.24
CA CYS A 224 -30.37 -79.46 -95.17
C CYS A 224 -31.78 -79.35 -95.75
N HIS A 225 -32.48 -78.23 -95.53
CA HIS A 225 -33.79 -77.98 -96.12
C HIS A 225 -33.70 -77.82 -97.66
N GLU A 226 -32.67 -77.14 -98.17
CA GLU A 226 -32.43 -77.05 -99.62
C GLU A 226 -32.16 -78.43 -100.23
N LEU A 227 -31.29 -79.25 -99.62
CA LEU A 227 -31.02 -80.61 -100.08
C LEU A 227 -32.26 -81.52 -100.01
N GLN A 228 -33.11 -81.36 -98.99
CA GLN A 228 -34.39 -82.06 -98.91
C GLN A 228 -35.34 -81.64 -100.04
N LYS A 229 -35.34 -80.37 -100.42
CA LYS A 229 -36.17 -79.85 -101.51
C LYS A 229 -35.69 -80.38 -102.87
N GLU A 230 -34.39 -80.40 -103.12
CA GLU A 230 -33.80 -81.02 -104.32
C GLU A 230 -34.14 -82.52 -104.40
N THR A 231 -34.14 -83.22 -103.26
CA THR A 231 -34.54 -84.64 -103.19
C THR A 231 -36.03 -84.84 -103.48
N LEU A 232 -36.88 -83.90 -103.05
CA LEU A 232 -38.32 -83.92 -103.32
C LEU A 232 -38.62 -83.63 -104.81
N GLU A 233 -37.85 -82.75 -105.45
CA GLU A 233 -37.93 -82.50 -106.89
C GLU A 233 -37.53 -83.75 -107.71
N VAL A 234 -36.53 -84.51 -107.26
CA VAL A 234 -36.20 -85.83 -107.83
C VAL A 234 -37.34 -86.83 -107.64
N TRP A 235 -38.00 -86.84 -106.48
CA TRP A 235 -39.16 -87.68 -106.21
C TRP A 235 -40.40 -87.31 -107.04
N ASP A 236 -40.66 -86.02 -107.26
CA ASP A 236 -41.77 -85.56 -108.11
C ASP A 236 -41.47 -85.78 -109.60
N HIS A 237 -40.20 -85.75 -110.02
CA HIS A 237 -39.79 -86.16 -111.37
C HIS A 237 -40.02 -87.67 -111.61
N TRP A 238 -39.71 -88.51 -110.62
CA TRP A 238 -40.02 -89.95 -110.68
C TRP A 238 -41.52 -90.25 -110.59
N ARG A 239 -42.27 -89.46 -109.81
CA ARG A 239 -43.74 -89.57 -109.67
C ARG A 239 -44.48 -89.22 -110.96
N SER A 240 -43.96 -88.30 -111.78
CA SER A 240 -44.50 -87.98 -113.10
C SER A 240 -44.17 -89.04 -114.18
N PHE A 241 -43.18 -89.91 -113.96
CA PHE A 241 -42.80 -90.97 -114.91
C PHE A 241 -43.57 -92.28 -114.68
N MET A 242 -44.08 -92.51 -113.46
CA MET A 242 -44.71 -93.77 -113.05
C MET A 242 -46.26 -93.75 -113.03
N SER A 243 -46.90 -92.69 -113.52
CA SER A 243 -48.37 -92.50 -113.45
C SER A 243 -49.12 -92.77 -114.77
N MET A 244 -48.73 -93.80 -115.53
CA MET A 244 -49.48 -94.32 -116.70
C MET A 244 -49.90 -95.80 -116.56
N GLY A 245 -50.00 -96.34 -115.34
CA GLY A 245 -50.45 -97.72 -115.11
C GLY A 245 -50.96 -98.03 -113.71
N VAL A 246 -52.28 -97.90 -113.54
CA VAL A 246 -53.17 -98.73 -112.68
C VAL A 246 -52.93 -98.63 -111.14
N VAL A 247 -53.70 -97.88 -110.34
CA VAL A 247 -55.12 -98.03 -109.92
C VAL A 247 -55.35 -99.22 -108.97
N LEU A 248 -55.76 -98.87 -107.72
CA LEU A 248 -56.48 -99.63 -106.66
C LEU A 248 -55.71 -100.35 -105.53
N MET A 249 -55.55 -99.65 -104.41
CA MET A 249 -56.17 -99.95 -103.10
C MET A 249 -55.86 -98.77 -102.16
N GLN A 250 -56.71 -97.76 -102.03
CA GLN A 250 -57.95 -97.68 -101.22
C GLN A 250 -57.72 -97.75 -99.70
N GLU A 251 -57.68 -96.54 -99.11
CA GLU A 251 -58.27 -96.07 -97.84
C GLU A 251 -57.92 -96.79 -96.51
N SER A 252 -57.73 -96.16 -95.35
CA SER A 252 -58.05 -94.83 -94.78
C SER A 252 -57.39 -94.79 -93.36
N CYS A 253 -56.96 -93.68 -92.73
CA CYS A 253 -57.73 -92.55 -92.22
C CYS A 253 -56.81 -91.37 -91.81
N LYS A 254 -57.16 -90.16 -92.27
CA LYS A 254 -57.06 -88.89 -91.50
C LYS A 254 -58.23 -88.91 -90.48
N VAL A 255 -58.32 -88.14 -89.40
CA VAL A 255 -58.36 -86.67 -89.24
C VAL A 255 -58.42 -86.38 -87.71
N PHE A 256 -57.95 -85.24 -87.15
CA PHE A 256 -58.71 -84.07 -86.60
C PHE A 256 -57.96 -83.63 -85.30
N SER A 257 -57.77 -82.39 -84.84
CA SER A 257 -57.89 -81.01 -85.36
C SER A 257 -57.30 -80.00 -84.37
N LEU A 258 -57.04 -78.81 -84.91
CA LEU A 258 -56.85 -77.48 -84.30
C LEU A 258 -57.86 -77.09 -83.19
N VAL A 259 -57.44 -76.15 -82.32
CA VAL A 259 -58.14 -74.92 -81.78
C VAL A 259 -57.34 -74.49 -80.52
N VAL A 260 -56.63 -73.35 -80.35
CA VAL A 260 -56.72 -71.90 -80.70
C VAL A 260 -56.88 -71.07 -79.40
N ILE A 261 -56.24 -69.89 -79.36
CA ILE A 261 -56.39 -68.71 -78.44
C ILE A 261 -55.54 -68.80 -77.13
N ASN A 262 -54.72 -67.83 -76.68
CA ASN A 262 -54.89 -66.37 -76.63
C ASN A 262 -53.58 -65.56 -76.46
N GLU A 263 -53.72 -64.24 -76.67
CA GLU A 263 -52.74 -63.16 -76.72
C GLU A 263 -52.12 -62.68 -75.38
N GLY A 264 -50.86 -62.20 -75.47
CA GLY A 264 -50.24 -61.04 -74.78
C GLY A 264 -50.12 -60.99 -73.23
N PRO A 265 -49.36 -60.03 -72.64
CA PRO A 265 -48.52 -58.98 -73.24
C PRO A 265 -47.10 -58.80 -72.61
N TYR A 266 -46.33 -57.90 -73.21
CA TYR A 266 -45.12 -57.25 -72.69
C TYR A 266 -45.37 -56.50 -71.37
N ASN A 267 -44.42 -56.56 -70.41
CA ASN A 267 -43.89 -55.45 -69.59
C ASN A 267 -43.18 -55.95 -68.32
N ALA A 268 -41.91 -55.56 -68.12
CA ALA A 268 -41.27 -55.47 -66.81
C ALA A 268 -40.02 -54.55 -66.88
N GLU A 269 -40.25 -53.30 -67.24
CA GLU A 269 -39.38 -52.17 -66.88
C GLU A 269 -40.22 -51.28 -65.94
N TYR A 270 -39.57 -50.61 -64.97
CA TYR A 270 -40.13 -49.84 -63.85
C TYR A 270 -40.40 -50.57 -62.52
N HIS A 271 -39.40 -50.59 -61.65
CA HIS A 271 -39.59 -50.50 -60.18
C HIS A 271 -38.39 -49.88 -59.41
N PHE A 272 -37.51 -49.10 -60.06
CA PHE A 272 -36.36 -48.45 -59.40
C PHE A 272 -36.53 -46.93 -59.18
N SER A 273 -37.64 -46.31 -59.65
CA SER A 273 -37.76 -44.85 -59.63
C SER A 273 -38.51 -44.26 -58.41
N THR A 274 -39.35 -45.02 -57.71
CA THR A 274 -40.16 -44.50 -56.58
C THR A 274 -39.47 -44.68 -55.22
N ASP A 275 -38.67 -45.73 -55.05
CA ASP A 275 -37.95 -45.98 -53.79
C ASP A 275 -36.71 -45.08 -53.64
N LEU A 276 -36.04 -44.80 -54.76
CA LEU A 276 -34.94 -43.82 -54.80
C LEU A 276 -35.45 -42.38 -54.61
N ALA A 277 -36.63 -42.03 -55.14
CA ALA A 277 -37.25 -40.72 -54.95
C ALA A 277 -37.64 -40.46 -53.49
N ASN A 278 -38.28 -41.44 -52.83
CA ASN A 278 -38.64 -41.34 -51.41
C ASN A 278 -37.42 -41.27 -50.48
N GLN A 279 -36.33 -42.00 -50.79
CA GLN A 279 -35.08 -41.89 -50.04
C GLN A 279 -34.40 -40.53 -50.23
N VAL A 280 -34.34 -40.02 -51.46
CA VAL A 280 -33.77 -38.70 -51.76
C VAL A 280 -34.57 -37.58 -51.08
N GLU A 281 -35.90 -37.68 -51.05
CA GLU A 281 -36.75 -36.71 -50.35
C GLU A 281 -36.58 -36.77 -48.82
N THR A 282 -36.47 -37.97 -48.25
CA THR A 282 -36.20 -38.17 -46.82
C THR A 282 -34.81 -37.65 -46.42
N ILE A 283 -33.79 -37.86 -47.25
CA ILE A 283 -32.44 -37.33 -47.04
C ILE A 283 -32.45 -35.81 -47.19
N GLY A 284 -33.18 -35.27 -48.17
CA GLY A 284 -33.36 -33.82 -48.36
C GLY A 284 -33.98 -33.14 -47.14
N LEU A 285 -35.02 -33.72 -46.55
CA LEU A 285 -35.66 -33.21 -45.33
C LEU A 285 -34.72 -33.26 -44.10
N LYS A 286 -33.94 -34.34 -43.96
CA LYS A 286 -32.91 -34.44 -42.90
C LYS A 286 -31.82 -33.37 -43.08
N PHE A 287 -31.41 -33.10 -44.32
CA PHE A 287 -30.40 -32.09 -44.63
C PHE A 287 -30.92 -30.67 -44.37
N GLN A 288 -32.17 -30.37 -44.71
CA GLN A 288 -32.81 -29.09 -44.39
C GLN A 288 -32.91 -28.88 -42.87
N LYS A 289 -33.29 -29.92 -42.11
CA LYS A 289 -33.31 -29.87 -40.65
C LYS A 289 -31.93 -29.61 -40.05
N ALA A 290 -30.91 -30.35 -40.51
CA ALA A 290 -29.53 -30.15 -40.08
C ALA A 290 -29.00 -28.74 -40.43
N THR A 291 -29.39 -28.20 -41.59
CA THR A 291 -29.03 -26.83 -42.01
C THR A 291 -29.68 -25.78 -41.11
N ALA A 292 -30.94 -25.96 -40.72
CA ALA A 292 -31.64 -25.06 -39.79
C ALA A 292 -31.03 -25.10 -38.37
N GLU A 293 -30.71 -26.30 -37.86
CA GLU A 293 -30.02 -26.48 -36.58
C GLU A 293 -28.62 -25.84 -36.60
N MET A 294 -27.87 -26.01 -37.69
CA MET A 294 -26.57 -25.36 -37.88
C MET A 294 -26.68 -23.84 -37.92
N GLY A 295 -27.75 -23.30 -38.52
CA GLY A 295 -28.07 -21.86 -38.48
C GLY A 295 -28.34 -21.35 -37.06
N HIS A 296 -29.07 -22.12 -36.25
CA HIS A 296 -29.33 -21.80 -34.84
C HIS A 296 -28.03 -21.79 -34.01
N TYR A 297 -27.20 -22.83 -34.12
CA TYR A 297 -25.93 -22.90 -33.40
C TYR A 297 -24.95 -21.80 -33.81
N LYS A 298 -24.91 -21.43 -35.09
CA LYS A 298 -24.12 -20.28 -35.56
C LYS A 298 -24.54 -18.97 -34.89
N LYS A 299 -25.85 -18.75 -34.74
CA LYS A 299 -26.38 -17.55 -34.07
C LYS A 299 -26.05 -17.53 -32.58
N LEU A 300 -26.15 -18.69 -31.92
CA LEU A 300 -25.78 -18.85 -30.52
C LEU A 300 -24.28 -18.60 -30.29
N LEU A 301 -23.42 -19.15 -31.14
CA LEU A 301 -21.97 -18.89 -31.12
C LEU A 301 -21.66 -17.41 -31.30
N MET A 302 -22.33 -16.71 -32.23
CA MET A 302 -22.16 -15.26 -32.39
C MET A 302 -22.58 -14.47 -31.15
N MET A 303 -23.66 -14.85 -30.46
CA MET A 303 -24.04 -14.20 -29.20
C MET A 303 -23.01 -14.45 -28.11
N LYS A 304 -22.56 -15.69 -27.96
CA LYS A 304 -21.52 -16.04 -26.97
C LYS A 304 -20.18 -15.36 -27.24
N SER A 305 -19.80 -15.20 -28.51
CA SER A 305 -18.62 -14.40 -28.87
C SER A 305 -18.73 -12.96 -28.39
N LYS A 306 -19.88 -12.32 -28.58
CA LYS A 306 -20.10 -10.93 -28.11
C LYS A 306 -20.10 -10.83 -26.58
N GLU A 307 -20.68 -11.80 -25.87
CA GLU A 307 -20.62 -11.85 -24.41
C GLU A 307 -19.17 -11.97 -23.92
N VAL A 308 -18.35 -12.80 -24.58
CA VAL A 308 -16.93 -12.93 -24.27
C VAL A 308 -16.19 -11.61 -24.51
N ASP A 309 -16.45 -10.91 -25.61
CA ASP A 309 -15.84 -9.60 -25.90
C ASP A 309 -16.19 -8.56 -24.82
N ILE A 310 -17.45 -8.55 -24.35
CA ILE A 310 -17.90 -7.67 -23.27
C ILE A 310 -17.18 -8.02 -21.96
N CYS A 311 -17.19 -9.28 -21.55
CA CYS A 311 -16.50 -9.72 -20.33
C CYS A 311 -14.99 -9.43 -20.39
N GLN A 312 -14.36 -9.58 -21.56
CA GLN A 312 -12.95 -9.26 -21.75
C GLN A 312 -12.68 -7.75 -21.58
N SER A 313 -13.57 -6.90 -22.08
CA SER A 313 -13.45 -5.45 -21.90
C SER A 313 -13.63 -5.01 -20.44
N GLU A 314 -14.57 -5.62 -19.72
CA GLU A 314 -14.80 -5.35 -18.30
C GLU A 314 -13.61 -5.82 -17.44
N LEU A 315 -13.04 -6.97 -17.77
CA LEU A 315 -11.85 -7.49 -17.07
C LEU A 315 -10.65 -6.56 -17.25
N GLN A 316 -10.39 -6.07 -18.46
CA GLN A 316 -9.33 -5.09 -18.71
C GLN A 316 -9.53 -3.79 -17.93
N LYS A 317 -10.79 -3.32 -17.82
CA LYS A 317 -11.11 -2.12 -17.03
C LYS A 317 -10.83 -2.34 -15.54
N LEU A 318 -11.24 -3.47 -14.99
CA LEU A 318 -10.99 -3.82 -13.58
C LEU A 318 -9.49 -3.99 -13.29
N GLU A 319 -8.72 -4.60 -14.19
CA GLU A 319 -7.26 -4.71 -14.06
C GLU A 319 -6.58 -3.34 -13.99
N TYR A 320 -7.01 -2.40 -14.84
CA TYR A 320 -6.50 -1.03 -14.81
C TYR A 320 -6.85 -0.30 -13.50
N GLU A 321 -8.10 -0.37 -13.05
CA GLU A 321 -8.55 0.25 -11.79
C GLU A 321 -7.84 -0.36 -10.56
N ASN A 322 -7.61 -1.68 -10.56
CA ASN A 322 -6.87 -2.37 -9.52
C ASN A 322 -5.39 -1.94 -9.51
N GLY A 323 -4.76 -1.82 -10.68
CA GLY A 323 -3.39 -1.30 -10.82
C GLY A 323 -3.24 0.12 -10.24
N MET A 324 -4.18 1.00 -10.58
CA MET A 324 -4.24 2.36 -10.03
C MET A 324 -4.43 2.39 -8.51
N SER A 325 -5.32 1.55 -8.00
CA SER A 325 -5.60 1.45 -6.55
C SER A 325 -4.38 0.93 -5.78
N LYS A 326 -3.68 -0.09 -6.32
CA LYS A 326 -2.45 -0.63 -5.76
C LYS A 326 -1.33 0.42 -5.72
N SER A 327 -1.18 1.21 -6.80
CA SER A 327 -0.19 2.30 -6.84
C SER A 327 -0.47 3.39 -5.81
N ARG A 328 -1.75 3.77 -5.64
CA ARG A 328 -2.16 4.74 -4.59
C ARG A 328 -1.85 4.21 -3.20
N PHE A 329 -2.22 2.96 -2.93
CA PHE A 329 -1.99 2.33 -1.63
C PHE A 329 -0.49 2.24 -1.28
N ILE A 330 0.36 1.88 -2.25
CA ILE A 330 1.83 1.87 -2.06
C ILE A 330 2.35 3.28 -1.76
N SER A 331 1.84 4.30 -2.45
CA SER A 331 2.23 5.70 -2.22
C SER A 331 1.84 6.17 -0.81
N GLU A 332 0.63 5.82 -0.35
CA GLU A 332 0.17 6.15 1.00
C GLU A 332 0.99 5.43 2.09
N LEU A 333 1.30 4.15 1.90
CA LEU A 333 2.18 3.41 2.80
C LEU A 333 3.59 4.02 2.87
N PHE A 334 4.12 4.47 1.74
CA PHE A 334 5.43 5.11 1.68
C PHE A 334 5.44 6.44 2.45
N ILE A 335 4.40 7.26 2.29
CA ILE A 335 4.22 8.51 3.05
C ILE A 335 4.12 8.21 4.56
N PHE A 336 3.32 7.22 4.94
CA PHE A 336 3.17 6.81 6.34
C PHE A 336 4.50 6.33 6.95
N TYR A 337 5.28 5.55 6.19
CA TYR A 337 6.59 5.07 6.61
C TYR A 337 7.58 6.23 6.84
N ILE A 338 7.64 7.20 5.91
CA ILE A 338 8.48 8.40 6.08
C ILE A 338 8.11 9.16 7.34
N GLN A 339 6.81 9.34 7.59
CA GLN A 339 6.33 10.07 8.76
C GLN A 339 6.67 9.34 10.06
N MET A 340 6.49 8.02 10.11
CA MET A 340 6.88 7.19 11.24
C MET A 340 8.40 7.27 11.51
N MET A 341 9.23 7.18 10.47
CA MET A 341 10.69 7.29 10.60
C MET A 341 11.13 8.67 11.11
N ARG A 342 10.43 9.74 10.72
CA ARG A 342 10.67 11.10 11.23
C ARG A 342 10.34 11.20 12.73
N GLU A 343 9.23 10.62 13.17
CA GLU A 343 8.85 10.61 14.58
C GLU A 343 9.82 9.78 15.43
N ILE A 344 10.25 8.61 14.93
CA ILE A 344 11.26 7.78 15.60
C ILE A 344 12.58 8.54 15.75
N LYS A 345 13.05 9.24 14.71
CA LYS A 345 14.27 10.07 14.78
C LYS A 345 14.13 11.19 15.83
N LEU A 346 12.99 11.88 15.87
CA LEU A 346 12.72 12.91 16.88
C LEU A 346 12.73 12.33 18.29
N PHE A 347 12.14 11.15 18.48
CA PHE A 347 12.09 10.46 19.77
C PHE A 347 13.48 10.03 20.23
N LEU A 348 14.29 9.44 19.35
CA LEU A 348 15.70 9.10 19.61
C LEU A 348 16.54 10.32 19.95
N PHE A 349 16.36 11.43 19.22
CA PHE A 349 17.06 12.68 19.50
C PHE A 349 16.71 13.25 20.88
N LEU A 350 15.42 13.29 21.23
CA LEU A 350 14.96 13.66 22.56
C LEU A 350 15.50 12.74 23.65
N PHE A 351 15.51 11.42 23.41
CA PHE A 351 16.03 10.44 24.34
C PHE A 351 17.54 10.63 24.58
N ILE A 352 18.33 10.88 23.52
CA ILE A 352 19.76 11.19 23.63
C ILE A 352 19.98 12.50 24.41
N LEU A 353 19.21 13.55 24.14
CA LEU A 353 19.29 14.80 24.91
C LEU A 353 18.99 14.60 26.39
N ILE A 354 17.99 13.78 26.73
CA ILE A 354 17.66 13.44 28.11
C ILE A 354 18.82 12.66 28.74
N LEU A 355 19.38 11.66 28.07
CA LEU A 355 20.54 10.92 28.57
C LEU A 355 21.76 11.81 28.79
N LEU A 356 22.07 12.71 27.86
CA LEU A 356 23.16 13.69 27.99
C LEU A 356 22.94 14.63 29.18
N PHE A 357 21.70 15.09 29.39
CA PHE A 357 21.35 15.90 30.55
C PHE A 357 21.58 15.13 31.86
N PHE A 358 21.12 13.88 31.94
CA PHE A 358 21.31 13.04 33.14
C PHE A 358 22.79 12.67 33.38
N PHE A 359 23.57 12.41 32.34
CA PHE A 359 24.99 12.10 32.46
C PHE A 359 25.83 13.33 32.85
N ASN A 360 25.56 14.50 32.26
CA ASN A 360 26.21 15.76 32.69
C ASN A 360 25.83 16.16 34.11
N HIS A 361 24.65 15.77 34.61
CA HIS A 361 24.28 16.06 36.00
C HIS A 361 24.98 15.13 37.01
N ARG A 362 25.54 13.99 36.55
CA ARG A 362 26.20 12.99 37.41
C ARG A 362 27.72 13.05 37.34
N SER A 363 28.27 13.77 36.36
CA SER A 363 29.71 14.03 36.22
C SER A 363 29.88 15.50 35.81
N PHE A 364 30.55 16.29 36.65
CA PHE A 364 30.85 17.72 36.50
C PHE A 364 29.80 18.74 37.01
N GLY A 365 30.14 19.34 38.15
CA GLY A 365 29.71 20.69 38.46
C GLY A 365 30.19 21.67 37.38
N THR A 366 29.26 22.49 36.91
CA THR A 366 29.48 23.86 36.40
C THR A 366 30.71 24.09 35.52
N CYS A 367 30.79 23.51 34.32
CA CYS A 367 31.58 24.06 33.19
C CYS A 367 31.31 23.21 31.92
N ASN A 368 30.73 23.81 30.87
CA ASN A 368 30.69 23.37 29.45
C ASN A 368 29.33 23.35 28.73
N LEU A 369 28.41 24.28 29.03
CA LEU A 369 27.28 24.51 28.12
C LEU A 369 27.68 25.25 26.82
N TYR A 370 28.86 25.88 26.77
CA TYR A 370 29.32 26.70 25.65
C TYR A 370 29.88 25.89 24.47
N PHE A 371 30.40 24.68 24.70
CA PHE A 371 31.04 23.87 23.65
C PHE A 371 30.03 23.11 22.78
N PHE A 372 28.84 22.81 23.31
CA PHE A 372 27.83 22.02 22.59
C PHE A 372 27.02 22.84 21.56
N LEU A 373 26.91 24.16 21.77
CA LEU A 373 26.25 25.07 20.82
C LEU A 373 27.09 25.34 19.56
N LEU A 374 28.43 25.22 19.65
CA LEU A 374 29.31 25.36 18.50
C LEU A 374 29.30 24.12 17.59
N TYR A 375 29.09 22.92 18.14
CA TYR A 375 29.09 21.68 17.36
C TYR A 375 27.80 21.46 16.55
N LEU A 376 26.68 22.08 16.96
CA LEU A 376 25.39 21.96 16.27
C LEU A 376 25.25 22.88 15.04
N ASN A 377 26.12 23.88 14.88
CA ASN A 377 26.03 24.82 13.76
C ASN A 377 26.73 24.29 12.48
N ASP A 378 27.61 23.29 12.59
CA ASP A 378 28.41 22.76 11.47
C ASP A 378 27.75 21.60 10.69
N HIS A 379 26.61 21.07 11.14
CA HIS A 379 25.95 19.91 10.51
C HIS A 379 24.55 20.18 9.94
N SER A 380 24.26 21.45 9.61
CA SER A 380 22.98 21.86 9.00
C SER A 380 23.10 22.28 7.52
N SER A 381 23.81 21.49 6.71
CA SER A 381 23.71 21.54 5.24
C SER A 381 23.30 20.21 4.65
#